data_AF-A0A967GDD6-F1
#
_entry.id   AF-A0A967GDD6-F1
#
_cell.length_a   1.000
_cell.length_b   1.000
_cell.length_c   1.000
_cell.angle_alpha   90.00
_cell.angle_beta   90.00
_cell.angle_gamma   90.00
#
_symmetry.space_group_name_H-M   'P 1'
#
loop_
_entity.id
_entity.type
_entity.pdbx_description
1 polymer ?
#
loop_
_entity_poly.entity_id
_entity_poly.type
_entity_poly.pdbx_seq_one_letter_code
_entity_poly.pdbx_strand_id
1 'polypeptide(L)'
;GNDHVREALLRIGESPNLIQLIEPLNEQSPVAKSIERNGGKGGLNHVGFRVRDIQAAFDHLQGKGFRILDAAPRPGSRGTTVFFL
;
A
#
# COMPACT_ATOMS: atom_id res chain seq x y z
N GLY A 1 -11.15 3.37 7.85
CA GLY A 1 -9.99 4.26 7.67
C GLY A 1 -10.38 5.38 6.72
N ASN A 2 -9.63 6.48 6.71
CA ASN A 2 -9.88 7.63 5.82
C ASN A 2 -9.66 7.31 4.33
N ASP A 3 -9.18 6.11 3.99
CA ASP A 3 -8.83 5.74 2.61
C ASP A 3 -10.04 5.31 1.75
N HIS A 4 -11.25 5.31 2.32
CA HIS A 4 -12.51 4.94 1.62
C HIS A 4 -12.43 3.61 0.85
N VAL A 5 -11.72 2.63 1.42
CA VAL A 5 -11.62 1.28 0.88
C VAL A 5 -12.06 0.24 1.90
N ARG A 6 -12.66 -0.83 1.40
CA ARG A 6 -12.81 -2.11 2.11
C ARG A 6 -11.62 -2.98 1.74
N GLU A 7 -11.06 -3.67 2.72
CA GLU A 7 -9.87 -4.49 2.54
C GLU A 7 -10.09 -5.93 3.02
N ALA A 8 -9.57 -6.90 2.28
CA ALA A 8 -9.44 -8.29 2.70
C ALA A 8 -8.01 -8.78 2.49
N LEU A 9 -7.45 -9.49 3.47
CA LEU A 9 -6.11 -10.08 3.38
C LEU A 9 -6.22 -11.59 3.25
N LEU A 10 -5.69 -12.12 2.15
CA LEU A 10 -5.64 -13.54 1.87
C LEU A 10 -4.22 -14.03 2.09
N ARG A 11 -4.04 -14.98 3.01
CA ARG A 11 -2.73 -15.62 3.21
C ARG A 11 -2.43 -16.59 2.07
N ILE A 12 -1.19 -16.59 1.61
CA ILE A 12 -0.71 -17.52 0.58
C ILE A 12 -0.13 -18.76 1.26
N GLY A 13 -0.91 -19.85 1.31
CA GLY A 13 -0.54 -21.08 2.01
C GLY A 13 -0.12 -20.80 3.45
N GLU A 14 0.98 -21.41 3.89
CA GLU A 14 1.58 -21.17 5.22
C GLU A 14 2.59 -20.02 5.25
N SER A 15 2.77 -19.30 4.13
CA SER A 15 3.75 -18.23 4.04
C SER A 15 3.32 -16.98 4.84
N PRO A 16 4.27 -16.08 5.19
CA PRO A 16 3.94 -14.79 5.80
C PRO A 16 3.48 -13.74 4.76
N ASN A 17 3.33 -14.13 3.49
CA ASN A 17 2.92 -13.26 2.39
C ASN A 17 1.40 -13.23 2.28
N LEU A 18 0.88 -12.05 1.91
CA LEU A 18 -0.54 -11.76 1.85
C LEU A 18 -0.88 -11.14 0.49
N ILE A 19 -2.04 -11.52 -0.06
CA ILE A 19 -2.70 -10.77 -1.11
C ILE A 19 -3.71 -9.85 -0.43
N GLN A 20 -3.56 -8.54 -0.64
CA GLN A 20 -4.51 -7.55 -0.15
C GLN A 20 -5.49 -7.21 -1.29
N LEU A 21 -6.74 -7.61 -1.14
CA LEU A 21 -7.84 -7.17 -1.99
C LEU A 21 -8.36 -5.85 -1.45
N ILE A 22 -8.55 -4.89 -2.34
CA ILE A 22 -9.04 -3.54 -2.02
C ILE A 22 -10.22 -3.21 -2.93
N GLU A 23 -11.32 -2.79 -2.30
CA GLU A 23 -12.56 -2.39 -2.97
C GLU A 23 -12.87 -0.94 -2.59
N PRO A 24 -13.03 -0.02 -3.56
CA PRO A 24 -13.43 1.35 -3.25
C PRO A 24 -14.86 1.39 -2.70
N LEU A 25 -15.07 2.13 -1.61
CA LEU A 25 -16.40 2.32 -1.00
C LEU A 25 -17.21 3.43 -1.68
N ASN A 26 -16.54 4.31 -2.41
CA ASN A 26 -17.14 5.41 -3.16
C ASN A 26 -16.19 5.89 -4.28
N GLU A 27 -16.70 6.75 -5.16
CA GLU A 27 -15.97 7.32 -6.31
C GLU A 27 -14.80 8.24 -5.91
N GLN A 28 -14.78 8.73 -4.66
CA GLN A 28 -13.70 9.59 -4.16
C GLN A 28 -12.45 8.80 -3.79
N SER A 29 -12.55 7.47 -3.67
CA SER A 29 -11.42 6.60 -3.36
C SER A 29 -10.31 6.69 -4.42
N PRO A 30 -9.02 6.79 -4.03
CA PRO A 30 -7.90 6.71 -4.97
C PRO A 30 -7.91 5.44 -5.83
N VAL A 31 -8.44 4.34 -5.30
CA VAL A 31 -8.58 3.06 -6.03
C VAL A 31 -9.62 3.17 -7.14
N ALA A 32 -10.74 3.87 -6.90
CA ALA A 32 -11.77 4.09 -7.93
C ALA A 32 -11.17 4.81 -9.15
N LYS A 33 -10.42 5.89 -8.92
CA LYS A 33 -9.70 6.62 -9.98
C LYS A 33 -8.71 5.74 -10.74
N SER A 34 -8.04 4.82 -10.05
CA SER A 34 -7.11 3.88 -10.70
C SER A 34 -7.83 2.86 -11.58
N ILE A 35 -8.99 2.36 -11.16
CA ILE A 35 -9.83 1.44 -11.93
C ILE A 35 -10.40 2.13 -13.17
N GLU A 36 -10.90 3.36 -13.04
CA GLU A 36 -11.38 4.17 -14.16
C GLU A 36 -10.30 4.38 -15.22
N ARG A 37 -9.09 4.79 -14.79
CA ARG A 37 -7.94 4.95 -15.69
C ARG A 37 -7.55 3.64 -16.39
N ASN A 38 -7.86 2.50 -15.79
CA ASN A 38 -7.62 1.17 -16.35
C ASN A 38 -8.84 0.61 -17.13
N GLY A 39 -9.72 1.49 -17.63
CA GLY A 39 -10.87 1.09 -18.45
C GLY A 39 -11.92 0.30 -17.69
N GLY A 40 -12.11 0.60 -16.40
CA GLY A 40 -13.08 -0.06 -15.54
C GLY A 40 -12.62 -1.42 -14.98
N LYS A 41 -11.36 -1.81 -15.22
CA LYS A 41 -10.81 -3.09 -14.74
C LYS A 41 -9.98 -2.89 -13.47
N GLY A 42 -10.15 -3.79 -12.51
CA GLY A 42 -9.21 -3.97 -11.41
C GLY A 42 -7.81 -4.38 -11.89
N GLY A 43 -6.83 -4.33 -10.99
CA GLY A 43 -5.45 -4.69 -11.33
C GLY A 43 -4.54 -4.65 -10.12
N LEU A 44 -3.24 -4.89 -10.36
CA LEU A 44 -2.22 -4.74 -9.33
C LEU A 44 -2.06 -3.25 -8.99
N ASN A 45 -2.35 -2.88 -7.74
CA ASN A 45 -2.21 -1.49 -7.27
C ASN A 45 -0.77 -1.18 -6.83
N HIS A 46 -0.21 -2.02 -5.95
CA HIS A 46 1.16 -1.89 -5.47
C HIS A 46 1.67 -3.22 -4.93
N VAL A 47 2.98 -3.30 -4.68
CA VAL A 47 3.62 -4.43 -3.98
C VAL A 47 4.25 -3.89 -2.71
N GLY A 48 3.86 -4.46 -1.57
CA GLY A 48 4.42 -4.11 -0.26
C GLY A 48 5.56 -5.05 0.14
N PHE A 49 6.69 -4.48 0.56
CA PHE A 49 7.81 -5.24 1.12
C PHE A 49 7.83 -5.10 2.63
N ARG A 50 7.84 -6.24 3.34
CA ARG A 50 7.99 -6.24 4.80
C ARG A 50 9.46 -6.02 5.16
N VAL A 51 9.72 -5.03 6.00
CA VAL A 51 11.04 -4.73 6.55
C VAL A 51 11.04 -4.95 8.07
N ARG A 52 12.22 -5.16 8.65
CA ARG A 52 12.37 -5.36 10.11
C ARG A 52 12.14 -4.06 10.88
N ASP A 53 12.63 -2.95 10.35
CA ASP A 53 12.49 -1.61 10.91
C ASP A 53 12.19 -0.65 9.75
N ILE A 54 11.06 0.04 9.84
CA ILE A 54 10.61 0.93 8.77
C ILE A 54 11.36 2.25 8.72
N GLN A 55 11.79 2.78 9.88
CA GLN A 55 12.54 4.03 9.93
C GLN A 55 13.94 3.79 9.34
N ALA A 56 14.59 2.70 9.73
CA ALA A 56 15.88 2.32 9.16
C ALA A 56 15.81 2.10 7.64
N ALA A 57 14.72 1.50 7.14
CA ALA A 57 14.51 1.31 5.70
C ALA A 57 14.29 2.64 4.96
N PHE A 58 13.50 3.55 5.54
CA PHE A 58 13.26 4.89 5.01
C PHE A 58 14.56 5.68 4.90
N ASP A 59 15.32 5.79 5.98
CA ASP A 59 16.58 6.54 6.04
C ASP A 59 17.61 5.98 5.05
N HIS A 60 17.67 4.64 4.93
CA HIS A 60 18.56 3.96 4.00
C HIS A 60 18.25 4.29 2.53
N LEU A 61 16.97 4.25 2.14
CA LEU A 61 16.55 4.54 0.77
C LEU A 61 16.66 6.04 0.46
N GLN A 62 16.34 6.91 1.41
CA GLN A 62 16.54 8.35 1.27
C GLN A 62 18.02 8.70 1.08
N GLY A 63 18.91 8.12 1.91
CA GLY A 63 20.35 8.31 1.79
C GLY A 63 20.95 7.78 0.48
N LYS A 64 20.28 6.83 -0.18
CA LYS A 64 20.63 6.34 -1.51
C LYS A 64 20.03 7.16 -2.67
N GLY A 65 19.26 8.21 -2.37
CA GLY A 65 18.66 9.09 -3.37
C GLY A 65 17.43 8.49 -4.08
N PHE A 66 16.75 7.51 -3.47
CA PHE A 66 15.47 7.05 -4.00
C PHE A 66 14.43 8.17 -3.92
N ARG A 67 13.56 8.25 -4.93
CA ARG A 67 12.35 9.07 -4.84
C ARG A 67 11.42 8.39 -3.83
N ILE A 68 11.06 9.11 -2.78
CA ILE A 68 10.11 8.67 -1.77
C ILE A 68 8.91 9.63 -1.85
N LEU A 69 7.70 9.09 -1.88
CA LEU A 69 6.46 9.88 -2.01
C LEU A 69 6.01 10.47 -0.67
N ASP A 70 6.27 9.76 0.42
CA ASP A 70 5.93 10.21 1.77
C ASP A 70 7.10 10.97 2.41
N ALA A 71 6.78 11.98 3.23
CA ALA A 71 7.80 12.75 3.97
C ALA A 71 8.43 11.97 5.14
N ALA A 72 7.72 10.96 5.66
CA ALA A 72 8.17 10.06 6.72
C ALA A 72 7.26 8.80 6.74
N PRO A 73 7.69 7.69 7.36
CA PRO A 73 6.82 6.54 7.62
C PRO A 73 5.55 6.97 8.37
N ARG A 74 4.39 6.52 7.89
CA ARG A 74 3.08 6.90 8.43
C ARG A 74 2.21 5.69 8.76
N PRO A 75 1.20 5.84 9.63
CA PRO A 75 0.24 4.77 9.87
C PRO A 75 -0.39 4.27 8.57
N GLY A 76 -0.37 2.96 8.40
CA GLY A 76 -1.04 2.23 7.32
C GLY A 76 -2.27 1.47 7.83
N SER A 77 -2.80 0.59 7.00
CA SER A 77 -3.95 -0.22 7.40
C SER A 77 -3.55 -1.27 8.45
N ARG A 78 -4.52 -1.67 9.27
CA ARG A 78 -4.41 -2.75 10.27
C ARG A 78 -3.21 -2.63 11.24
N GLY A 79 -2.87 -1.40 11.64
CA GLY A 79 -1.82 -1.14 12.63
C GLY A 79 -0.40 -1.30 12.08
N THR A 80 -0.24 -1.35 10.76
CA THR A 80 1.09 -1.28 10.12
C THR A 80 1.57 0.17 10.04
N THR A 81 2.87 0.33 9.84
CA THR A 81 3.48 1.59 9.41
C THR A 81 3.99 1.37 7.99
N VAL A 82 3.83 2.35 7.10
CA VAL A 82 4.17 2.25 5.67
C VAL A 82 4.78 3.55 5.14
N PHE A 83 5.52 3.45 4.03
CA PHE A 83 5.84 4.56 3.14
C PHE A 83 5.87 4.06 1.69
N PHE A 84 5.64 4.95 0.73
CA PHE A 84 5.65 4.65 -0.70
C PHE A 84 6.87 5.29 -1.41
N LEU A 85 7.37 4.59 -2.41
CA LEU A 85 8.42 5.02 -3.34
C LEU A 85 7.82 5.64 -4.61
#